data_AF-A0AAU7X2F9-F1
#
_entry.id   AF-A0AAU7X2F9-F1
#
_cell.length_a   1.000
_cell.length_b   1.000
_cell.length_c   1.000
_cell.angle_alpha   90.00
_cell.angle_beta   90.00
_cell.angle_gamma   90.00
#
_symmetry.space_group_name_H-M   'P 1'
#
loop_
_entity.id
_entity.type
_entity.pdbx_description
1 polymer ?
#
loop_
_entity_poly.entity_id
_entity_poly.type
_entity_poly.pdbx_seq_one_letter_code
_entity_poly.pdbx_strand_id
1 'polypeptide(L)'
;MNRRVPALIFLSALLAACGPNKIVYDLPSPSGKYHVQVRQCPQSGSITWSEKLQVSVLESGVSAACQSAEQALAQFDANAAASQLQLEWISDTELRAWLPGFNVDYGPSSATYKHDNPVKVIFSPR
;
A
#
# COMPACT_ATOMS: atom_id res chain seq x y z
N MET A 1 0.59 0.78 62.20
CA MET A 1 -0.31 0.50 61.05
C MET A 1 0.34 1.09 59.80
N ASN A 2 1.13 0.31 59.05
CA ASN A 2 1.88 0.81 57.90
C ASN A 2 1.16 0.52 56.58
N ARG A 3 1.02 1.58 55.78
CA ARG A 3 0.31 1.69 54.50
C ARG A 3 0.64 0.54 53.55
N ARG A 4 -0.41 -0.17 53.10
CA ARG A 4 -0.35 -1.07 51.94
C ARG A 4 -0.26 -0.19 50.68
N VAL A 5 0.87 -0.26 49.99
CA VAL A 5 1.05 0.29 48.64
C VAL A 5 0.16 -0.51 47.70
N PRO A 6 -0.75 0.10 46.92
CA PRO A 6 -1.49 -0.64 45.93
C PRO A 6 -0.57 -0.86 44.72
N ALA A 7 -0.24 -2.12 44.48
CA ALA A 7 0.39 -2.55 43.24
C ALA A 7 -0.59 -2.31 42.09
N LEU A 8 -0.40 -1.20 41.37
CA LEU A 8 -1.01 -0.94 40.06
C LEU A 8 -0.28 -1.79 39.01
N ILE A 9 -0.48 -3.11 39.10
CA ILE A 9 -0.33 -4.01 37.97
C ILE A 9 -1.76 -4.19 37.49
N PHE A 10 -2.10 -3.72 36.29
CA PHE A 10 -2.95 -4.45 35.35
C PHE A 10 -3.29 -3.61 34.11
N LEU A 11 -3.09 -4.25 32.94
CA LEU A 11 -3.60 -3.91 31.61
C LEU A 11 -2.97 -2.71 30.86
N SER A 12 -1.69 -2.84 30.51
CA SER A 12 -1.24 -2.40 29.18
C SER A 12 -1.50 -3.53 28.17
N ALA A 13 -2.78 -3.85 27.93
CA ALA A 13 -3.15 -4.64 26.76
C ALA A 13 -2.86 -3.75 25.54
N LEU A 14 -1.66 -3.93 24.96
CA LEU A 14 -1.26 -3.36 23.69
C LEU A 14 -2.42 -3.56 22.71
N LEU A 15 -3.04 -2.45 22.30
CA LEU A 15 -3.97 -2.37 21.17
C LEU A 15 -3.23 -2.70 19.88
N ALA A 16 -2.76 -3.94 19.74
CA ALA A 16 -2.27 -4.47 18.48
C ALA A 16 -3.46 -4.96 17.65
N ALA A 17 -4.44 -4.07 17.44
CA ALA A 17 -5.34 -4.17 16.31
C ALA A 17 -4.64 -3.51 15.11
N CYS A 18 -3.42 -3.93 14.81
CA CYS A 18 -2.72 -3.50 13.61
C CYS A 18 -3.39 -4.25 12.46
N GLY A 19 -4.07 -3.53 11.58
CA GLY A 19 -4.78 -4.14 10.45
C GLY A 19 -3.89 -4.90 9.48
N PRO A 20 -4.50 -5.49 8.44
CA PRO A 20 -3.77 -6.38 7.56
C PRO A 20 -2.54 -5.66 7.00
N ASN A 21 -1.39 -6.31 7.04
CA ASN A 21 -0.19 -5.85 6.33
C ASN A 21 0.28 -6.98 5.43
N LYS A 22 -0.59 -7.37 4.50
CA LYS A 22 -0.48 -8.63 3.75
C LYS A 22 -0.25 -8.37 2.28
N ILE A 23 0.81 -8.94 1.71
CA ILE A 23 1.02 -8.95 0.26
C ILE A 23 -0.05 -9.85 -0.38
N VAL A 24 -0.76 -9.32 -1.36
CA VAL A 24 -1.78 -10.05 -2.13
C VAL A 24 -1.34 -10.33 -3.56
N TYR A 25 -0.45 -9.50 -4.10
CA TYR A 25 0.04 -9.62 -5.47
C TYR A 25 1.43 -8.97 -5.57
N ASP A 26 2.31 -9.57 -6.36
CA ASP A 26 3.64 -9.04 -6.64
C ASP A 26 4.01 -9.39 -8.09
N LEU A 27 4.37 -8.39 -8.90
CA LEU A 27 4.62 -8.52 -10.33
C LEU A 27 5.93 -7.81 -10.72
N PRO A 28 6.96 -8.56 -11.16
CA PRO A 28 8.20 -7.97 -11.65
C PRO A 28 8.01 -7.26 -13.00
N SER A 29 8.79 -6.20 -13.21
CA SER A 29 9.02 -5.58 -14.53
C SER A 29 9.73 -6.54 -15.48
N PRO A 30 9.69 -6.33 -16.82
CA PRO A 30 10.29 -7.24 -17.79
C PRO A 30 11.77 -7.56 -17.56
N SER A 31 12.60 -6.57 -17.20
CA SER A 31 14.01 -6.81 -16.80
C SER A 31 14.21 -7.19 -15.34
N GLY A 32 13.15 -7.15 -14.51
CA GLY A 32 13.20 -7.47 -13.09
C GLY A 32 13.86 -6.41 -12.20
N LYS A 33 14.21 -5.24 -12.76
CA LYS A 33 14.82 -4.13 -12.01
C LYS A 33 13.85 -3.50 -11.00
N TYR A 34 12.58 -3.47 -11.34
CA TYR A 34 11.49 -3.01 -10.49
C TYR A 34 10.42 -4.10 -10.34
N HIS A 35 9.54 -3.94 -9.37
CA HIS A 35 8.32 -4.72 -9.25
C HIS A 35 7.19 -3.86 -8.70
N VAL A 36 5.96 -4.27 -8.96
CA VAL A 36 4.77 -3.70 -8.34
C VAL A 36 4.27 -4.67 -7.29
N GLN A 37 4.20 -4.20 -6.04
CA GLN A 37 3.67 -4.94 -4.92
C GLN A 37 2.31 -4.36 -4.52
N VAL A 38 1.33 -5.24 -4.34
CA VAL A 38 0.00 -4.88 -3.84
C VAL A 38 -0.17 -5.48 -2.46
N ARG A 39 -0.54 -4.65 -1.49
CA ARG A 39 -0.83 -5.08 -0.13
C ARG A 39 -2.26 -4.73 0.25
N GLN A 40 -2.88 -5.62 1.01
CA GLN A 40 -4.07 -5.31 1.77
C GLN A 40 -3.64 -4.62 3.06
N CYS A 41 -4.17 -3.42 3.28
CA CYS A 41 -3.79 -2.49 4.34
C CYS A 41 -5.01 -2.02 5.13
N PRO A 42 -4.88 -1.68 6.43
CA PRO A 42 -5.93 -0.94 7.12
C PRO A 42 -6.15 0.41 6.45
N GLN A 43 -7.40 0.81 6.33
CA GLN A 43 -7.73 2.17 5.93
C GLN A 43 -7.51 3.11 7.11
N SER A 44 -6.62 4.09 6.94
CA SER A 44 -6.30 5.08 7.97
C SER A 44 -7.53 5.95 8.30
N GLY A 45 -7.76 6.21 9.59
CA GLY A 45 -8.81 7.12 10.07
C GLY A 45 -10.23 6.54 10.13
N SER A 46 -10.42 5.25 9.86
CA SER A 46 -11.73 4.59 9.97
C SER A 46 -12.01 4.13 11.40
N ILE A 47 -13.21 4.45 11.92
CA ILE A 47 -13.68 4.03 13.26
C ILE A 47 -14.07 2.54 13.25
N THR A 48 -14.57 2.05 12.12
CA THR A 48 -14.82 0.63 11.86
C THR A 48 -13.64 0.03 11.10
N TRP A 49 -13.32 -1.25 11.32
CA TRP A 49 -12.28 -1.93 10.56
C TRP A 49 -12.63 -1.94 9.06
N SER A 50 -11.92 -1.13 8.28
CA SER A 50 -12.01 -1.09 6.82
C SER A 50 -10.63 -1.27 6.22
N GLU A 51 -10.59 -1.91 5.07
CA GLU A 51 -9.37 -2.34 4.41
C GLU A 51 -9.31 -1.72 3.03
N LYS A 52 -8.09 -1.45 2.57
CA LYS A 52 -7.80 -0.93 1.23
C LYS A 52 -6.69 -1.75 0.59
N LEU A 53 -6.60 -1.71 -0.73
CA LEU A 53 -5.37 -2.12 -1.39
C LEU A 53 -4.46 -0.90 -1.52
N GLN A 54 -3.18 -1.13 -1.26
CA GLN A 54 -2.12 -0.19 -1.53
C GLN A 54 -1.21 -0.81 -2.59
N VAL A 55 -0.94 -0.06 -3.65
CA VAL A 55 -0.03 -0.45 -4.71
C VAL A 55 1.26 0.34 -4.55
N SER A 56 2.39 -0.34 -4.49
CA SER A 56 3.72 0.25 -4.36
C SER A 56 4.61 -0.25 -5.50
N VAL A 57 5.16 0.68 -6.27
CA VAL A 57 6.24 0.41 -7.24
C VAL A 57 7.57 0.51 -6.51
N LEU A 58 8.38 -0.54 -6.60
CA LEU A 58 9.55 -0.75 -5.77
C LEU A 58 10.74 -1.20 -6.62
N GLU A 59 11.95 -0.93 -6.13
CA GLU A 59 13.16 -1.57 -6.64
C GLU A 59 13.17 -3.06 -6.32
N SER A 60 13.81 -3.86 -7.17
CA SER A 60 13.91 -5.30 -6.98
C SER A 60 14.48 -5.66 -5.61
N GLY A 61 13.82 -6.58 -4.91
CA GLY A 61 14.22 -7.04 -3.58
C GLY A 61 13.82 -6.10 -2.42
N VAL A 62 13.20 -4.95 -2.71
CA VAL A 62 12.63 -4.06 -1.70
C VAL A 62 11.18 -4.44 -1.44
N SER A 63 10.68 -4.26 -0.21
CA SER A 63 9.27 -4.51 0.13
C SER A 63 8.80 -3.39 1.02
N ALA A 64 7.60 -2.83 0.75
CA ALA A 64 7.08 -1.68 1.47
C ALA A 64 5.95 -2.06 2.42
N ALA A 65 6.04 -1.68 3.69
CA ALA A 65 4.93 -1.81 4.64
C ALA A 65 3.73 -0.96 4.20
N CYS A 66 2.53 -1.33 4.67
CA CYS A 66 1.38 -0.43 4.57
C CYS A 66 1.73 0.97 5.09
N GLN A 67 1.29 1.99 4.36
CA GLN A 67 1.56 3.40 4.63
C GLN A 67 3.05 3.83 4.64
N SER A 68 3.99 2.98 4.22
CA SER A 68 5.43 3.30 4.11
C SER A 68 5.77 3.79 2.70
N ALA A 69 5.36 5.02 2.38
CA ALA A 69 5.56 5.61 1.05
C ALA A 69 7.03 5.93 0.76
N GLU A 70 7.88 6.08 1.79
CA GLU A 70 9.30 6.41 1.66
C GLU A 70 10.13 5.34 0.94
N GLN A 71 9.68 4.07 0.99
CA GLN A 71 10.33 2.95 0.31
C GLN A 71 9.91 2.84 -1.16
N ALA A 72 8.75 3.39 -1.51
CA ALA A 72 8.16 3.28 -2.84
C ALA A 72 8.66 4.37 -3.79
N LEU A 73 8.91 3.98 -5.05
CA LEU A 73 9.14 4.91 -6.14
C LEU A 73 7.84 5.64 -6.53
N ALA A 74 6.74 4.89 -6.52
CA ALA A 74 5.37 5.40 -6.62
C ALA A 74 4.47 4.57 -5.72
N GLN A 75 3.50 5.20 -5.04
CA GLN A 75 2.51 4.51 -4.22
C GLN A 75 1.14 5.11 -4.44
N PHE A 76 0.10 4.28 -4.54
CA PHE A 76 -1.27 4.75 -4.62
C PHE A 76 -2.26 3.78 -4.00
N ASP A 77 -3.43 4.29 -3.63
CA ASP A 77 -4.51 3.49 -3.06
C ASP A 77 -5.45 2.97 -4.15
N ALA A 78 -5.89 1.73 -4.01
CA ALA A 78 -6.89 1.06 -4.85
C ALA A 78 -8.01 0.51 -3.95
N ASN A 79 -9.04 1.32 -3.72
CA ASN A 79 -10.12 1.03 -2.76
C ASN A 79 -11.18 0.07 -3.35
N ALA A 80 -10.76 -1.13 -3.74
CA ALA A 80 -11.62 -2.17 -4.30
C ALA A 80 -11.03 -3.58 -4.11
N ALA A 81 -11.72 -4.60 -4.63
CA ALA A 81 -11.22 -5.97 -4.60
C ALA A 81 -10.01 -6.16 -5.52
N ALA A 82 -9.04 -6.99 -5.10
CA ALA A 82 -7.80 -7.21 -5.86
C ALA A 82 -8.03 -7.78 -7.27
N SER A 83 -9.12 -8.52 -7.47
CA SER A 83 -9.53 -9.06 -8.77
C SER A 83 -9.96 -7.98 -9.79
N GLN A 84 -10.28 -6.77 -9.33
CA GLN A 84 -10.68 -5.65 -10.19
C GLN A 84 -9.49 -4.76 -10.58
N LEU A 85 -8.39 -4.86 -9.84
CA LEU A 85 -7.18 -4.08 -10.09
C LEU A 85 -6.42 -4.69 -11.28
N GLN A 86 -6.29 -3.91 -12.34
CA GLN A 86 -5.50 -4.23 -13.52
C GLN A 86 -4.11 -3.61 -13.37
N LEU A 87 -3.07 -4.43 -13.45
CA LEU A 87 -1.67 -3.98 -13.43
C LEU A 87 -0.93 -4.62 -14.59
N GLU A 88 -0.18 -3.83 -15.34
CA GLU A 88 0.57 -4.29 -16.49
C GLU A 88 1.82 -3.45 -16.70
N TRP A 89 2.97 -4.10 -16.78
CA TRP A 89 4.18 -3.45 -17.25
C TRP A 89 4.12 -3.33 -18.79
N ILE A 90 4.09 -2.09 -19.28
CA ILE A 90 4.16 -1.76 -20.70
C ILE A 90 5.63 -1.77 -21.17
N SER A 91 6.52 -1.34 -20.28
CA SER A 91 7.97 -1.44 -20.42
C SER A 91 8.61 -1.58 -19.04
N ASP A 92 9.95 -1.59 -18.96
CA ASP A 92 10.66 -1.62 -17.69
C ASP A 92 10.38 -0.42 -16.78
N THR A 93 9.97 0.71 -17.36
CA THR A 93 9.75 1.97 -16.64
C THR A 93 8.36 2.54 -16.85
N GLU A 94 7.45 1.79 -17.46
CA GLU A 94 6.05 2.20 -17.63
C GLU A 94 5.11 1.12 -17.11
N LEU A 95 4.37 1.47 -16.06
CA LEU A 95 3.33 0.62 -15.46
C LEU A 95 1.97 1.20 -15.78
N ARG A 96 1.13 0.44 -16.49
CA ARG A 96 -0.30 0.71 -16.61
C ARG A 96 -1.01 0.15 -15.37
N ALA A 97 -1.83 0.98 -14.74
CA ALA A 97 -2.66 0.61 -13.60
C ALA A 97 -4.10 1.07 -13.84
N TRP A 98 -5.07 0.22 -13.54
CA TRP A 98 -6.48 0.61 -13.65
C TRP A 98 -7.36 -0.08 -12.64
N LEU A 99 -8.36 0.66 -12.18
CA LEU A 99 -9.44 0.15 -11.37
C LEU A 99 -10.72 0.90 -11.75
N PRO A 100 -11.87 0.22 -11.86
CA PRO A 100 -13.16 0.90 -11.95
C PRO A 100 -13.32 1.87 -10.77
N GLY A 101 -13.34 3.18 -11.06
CA GLY A 101 -13.40 4.25 -10.06
C GLY A 101 -12.18 5.17 -10.04
N PHE A 102 -11.09 4.83 -10.73
CA PHE A 102 -10.04 5.79 -11.01
C PHE A 102 -10.56 6.87 -11.97
N ASN A 103 -10.16 8.11 -11.74
CA ASN A 103 -10.41 9.18 -12.68
C ASN A 103 -9.49 9.01 -13.90
N VAL A 104 -10.03 9.21 -15.11
CA VAL A 104 -9.28 9.03 -16.36
C VAL A 104 -8.18 10.09 -16.55
N ASP A 105 -8.34 11.28 -15.97
CA ASP A 105 -7.41 12.39 -16.14
C ASP A 105 -6.30 12.39 -15.09
N TYR A 106 -6.58 11.93 -13.87
CA TYR A 106 -5.64 12.01 -12.75
C TYR A 106 -5.49 10.74 -11.90
N GLY A 107 -6.23 9.67 -12.19
CA GLY A 107 -6.08 8.38 -11.51
C GLY A 107 -6.77 8.29 -10.14
N PRO A 108 -6.16 7.59 -9.16
CA PRO A 108 -6.73 7.42 -7.82
C PRO A 108 -6.76 8.73 -7.03
N SER A 109 -7.54 8.76 -5.95
CA SER A 109 -7.61 9.92 -5.04
C SER A 109 -6.35 10.15 -4.21
N SER A 110 -5.48 9.15 -4.13
CA SER A 110 -4.23 9.18 -3.35
C SER A 110 -3.14 8.51 -4.16
N ALA A 111 -2.16 9.31 -4.58
CA ALA A 111 -0.94 8.86 -5.24
C ALA A 111 0.24 9.73 -4.78
N THR A 112 1.35 9.08 -4.45
CA THR A 112 2.61 9.70 -4.05
C THR A 112 3.72 9.20 -4.96
N TYR A 113 4.59 10.09 -5.39
CA TYR A 113 5.73 9.77 -6.24
C TYR A 113 7.00 10.29 -5.59
N LYS A 114 8.05 9.47 -5.60
CA LYS A 114 9.39 9.90 -5.23
C LYS A 114 9.89 10.92 -6.26
N HIS A 115 10.69 11.90 -5.82
CA HIS A 115 11.14 12.99 -6.68
C HIS A 115 11.88 12.48 -7.94
N ASP A 116 12.82 11.56 -7.76
CA ASP A 116 13.63 10.97 -8.85
C ASP A 116 13.04 9.64 -9.35
N ASN A 117 11.71 9.49 -9.31
CA ASN A 117 11.05 8.26 -9.71
C ASN A 117 11.27 7.98 -11.22
N PRO A 118 11.99 6.89 -11.59
CA PRO A 118 12.23 6.55 -12.98
C PRO A 118 11.05 5.83 -13.64
N VAL A 119 10.02 5.43 -12.87
CA VAL A 119 8.87 4.67 -13.36
C VAL A 119 7.65 5.57 -13.53
N LYS A 120 7.12 5.65 -14.74
CA LYS A 120 5.86 6.32 -15.04
C LYS A 120 4.68 5.38 -14.78
N VAL A 121 3.73 5.82 -13.96
CA VAL A 121 2.46 5.13 -13.75
C VAL A 121 1.39 5.76 -14.64
N ILE A 122 0.76 4.96 -15.49
CA ILE A 122 -0.28 5.38 -16.44
C ILE A 122 -1.61 4.83 -15.95
N PHE A 123 -2.56 5.71 -15.63
CA PHE A 123 -3.89 5.30 -15.18
C PHE A 123 -4.86 5.20 -16.36
N SER A 124 -4.95 4.01 -16.96
CA SER A 124 -5.86 3.77 -18.09
C SER A 124 -6.31 2.31 -18.13
N PRO A 125 -7.57 2.03 -18.54
CA PRO A 125 -8.00 0.66 -18.77
C PRO A 125 -7.09 -0.06 -19.77
N ARG A 126 -7.03 -1.39 -19.66
CA ARG A 126 -6.34 -2.22 -20.66
C ARG A 126 -6.97 -2.12 -22.03
#